data_AF-E1JT85-F1
#
_entry.id   AF-E1JT85-F1
#
_cell.length_a   1.000
_cell.length_b   1.000
_cell.length_c   1.000
_cell.angle_alpha   90.00
_cell.angle_beta   90.00
_cell.angle_gamma   90.00
#
_symmetry.space_group_name_H-M   'P 1'
#
loop_
_entity.id
_entity.type
_entity.pdbx_description
1 polymer ?
#
loop_
_entity_poly.entity_id
_entity_poly.type
_entity_poly.pdbx_seq_one_letter_code
_entity_poly.pdbx_strand_id
1 'polypeptide(L)'
;MLNDSYKNLIDKINSKYSLIDYLSDLDTGIKNKSGNYTCPLCGHDSFSVFEDTTVGLCHCKSGSCTCSFKGDIFSLYLAKNPKKKFTDAIKYFSSKVNIDYIEELELTKNLKWQLDYLAKCRQYLAFYNLNASDIMKNFTSINCENEDFAVNSKRFYSVLKGNIESYSMMYKVVTILRTEITDEKLERYEKDRIRNDYHNDQVNQYYKERNTINAILRELNIYSKYYKRFD
;
A
#
# COMPACT_ATOMS: atom_id res chain seq x y z
N MET A 1 16.92 11.43 8.80
CA MET A 1 16.48 11.22 7.41
C MET A 1 14.97 11.05 7.41
N LEU A 2 14.24 11.83 6.60
CA LEU A 2 12.79 11.64 6.42
C LEU A 2 12.55 10.32 5.67
N ASN A 3 11.65 9.49 6.18
CA ASN A 3 11.17 8.27 5.50
C ASN A 3 10.58 8.66 4.13
N ASP A 4 10.77 7.86 3.10
CA ASP A 4 10.34 8.16 1.72
C ASP A 4 8.82 8.39 1.63
N SER A 5 8.01 7.78 2.52
CA SER A 5 6.58 8.08 2.65
C SER A 5 6.31 9.55 2.99
N TYR A 6 7.12 10.16 3.87
CA TYR A 6 6.96 11.58 4.22
C TYR A 6 7.37 12.49 3.06
N LYS A 7 8.39 12.11 2.27
CA LYS A 7 8.78 12.90 1.09
C LYS A 7 7.67 12.93 0.05
N ASN A 8 7.11 11.77 -0.28
CA ASN A 8 5.98 11.69 -1.23
C ASN A 8 4.78 12.51 -0.75
N LEU A 9 4.49 12.51 0.56
CA LEU A 9 3.41 13.31 1.11
C LEU A 9 3.69 14.81 1.01
N ILE A 10 4.93 15.22 1.30
CA ILE A 10 5.39 16.62 1.17
C ILE A 10 5.25 17.08 -0.28
N ASP A 11 5.67 16.28 -1.25
CA ASP A 11 5.57 16.61 -2.68
C ASP A 11 4.10 16.73 -3.13
N LYS A 12 3.23 15.82 -2.66
CA LYS A 12 1.78 15.89 -2.90
C LYS A 12 1.14 17.13 -2.27
N ILE A 13 1.58 17.52 -1.08
CA ILE A 13 1.10 18.75 -0.42
C ILE A 13 1.57 19.98 -1.21
N ASN A 14 2.87 20.08 -1.50
CA ASN A 14 3.46 21.24 -2.19
C ASN A 14 2.90 21.44 -3.60
N SER A 15 2.48 20.37 -4.29
CA SER A 15 1.82 20.48 -5.60
C SER A 15 0.37 21.01 -5.53
N LYS A 16 -0.24 21.05 -4.35
CA LYS A 16 -1.64 21.45 -4.13
C LYS A 16 -1.82 22.63 -3.17
N TYR A 17 -0.79 22.97 -2.40
CA TYR A 17 -0.82 24.00 -1.38
C TYR A 17 0.43 24.86 -1.45
N SER A 18 0.27 26.11 -1.87
CA SER A 18 1.35 27.05 -1.98
C SER A 18 1.57 27.82 -0.67
N LEU A 19 2.70 28.52 -0.60
CA LEU A 19 2.94 29.45 0.49
C LEU A 19 1.95 30.62 0.51
N ILE A 20 1.45 31.04 -0.65
CA ILE A 20 0.45 32.10 -0.78
C ILE A 20 -0.90 31.64 -0.20
N ASP A 21 -1.29 30.38 -0.43
CA ASP A 21 -2.49 29.80 0.17
C ASP A 21 -2.39 29.81 1.70
N TYR A 22 -1.23 29.42 2.23
CA TYR A 22 -1.01 29.45 3.67
C TYR A 22 -0.98 30.87 4.25
N LEU A 23 -0.43 31.86 3.53
CA LEU A 23 -0.50 33.26 3.96
C LEU A 23 -1.94 33.78 4.00
N SER A 24 -2.78 33.35 3.05
CA SER A 24 -4.19 33.71 2.98
C SER A 24 -4.97 33.13 4.16
N ASP A 25 -4.72 31.87 4.51
CA ASP A 25 -5.22 31.20 5.73
C ASP A 25 -4.86 31.93 7.04
N LEU A 26 -3.76 32.69 7.02
CA LEU A 26 -3.26 33.46 8.17
C LEU A 26 -3.69 34.92 8.14
N ASP A 27 -4.60 35.31 7.24
CA ASP A 27 -5.04 36.69 6.99
C ASP A 27 -3.89 37.65 6.63
N THR A 28 -2.85 37.11 5.98
CA THR A 28 -1.64 37.85 5.55
C THR A 28 -1.39 37.73 4.04
N GLY A 29 -2.36 37.20 3.29
CA GLY A 29 -2.26 36.90 1.85
C GLY A 29 -2.41 38.11 0.92
N ILE A 30 -2.46 39.33 1.44
CA ILE A 30 -2.62 40.56 0.63
C ILE A 30 -1.26 41.26 0.50
N LYS A 31 -0.84 41.54 -0.74
CA LYS A 31 0.38 42.31 -1.02
C LYS A 31 0.17 43.80 -0.75
N ASN A 32 1.18 44.44 -0.19
CA ASN A 32 1.27 45.89 -0.12
C ASN A 32 1.70 46.49 -1.48
N LYS A 33 1.75 47.83 -1.56
CA LYS A 33 2.16 48.57 -2.77
C LYS A 33 3.57 48.23 -3.27
N SER A 34 4.45 47.76 -2.38
CA SER A 34 5.82 47.35 -2.69
C SER A 34 5.94 45.88 -3.10
N GLY A 35 4.81 45.16 -3.19
CA GLY A 35 4.77 43.74 -3.56
C GLY A 35 5.08 42.76 -2.43
N ASN A 36 5.24 43.24 -1.19
CA ASN A 36 5.49 42.39 -0.01
C ASN A 36 4.19 42.04 0.71
N TYR A 37 4.17 40.86 1.31
CA TYR A 37 3.15 40.43 2.26
C TYR A 37 3.52 40.85 3.69
N THR A 38 2.53 40.93 4.57
CA THR A 38 2.74 41.06 6.01
C THR A 38 3.36 39.77 6.55
N CYS A 39 4.50 39.86 7.24
CA CYS A 39 5.17 38.68 7.78
C CYS A 39 4.35 38.06 8.93
N PRO A 40 3.96 36.77 8.85
CA PRO A 40 3.14 36.13 9.88
C PRO A 40 3.82 35.95 11.25
N LEU A 41 5.13 36.21 11.32
CA LEU A 41 5.95 36.05 12.53
C LEU A 41 6.22 37.38 13.24
N CYS A 42 6.45 38.47 12.50
CA CYS A 42 6.77 39.78 13.06
C CYS A 42 5.76 40.89 12.75
N GLY A 43 4.75 40.64 11.91
CA GLY A 43 3.69 41.59 11.59
C GLY A 43 4.09 42.75 10.67
N HIS A 44 5.32 42.78 10.16
CA HIS A 44 5.79 43.84 9.25
C HIS A 44 5.68 43.44 7.78
N ASP A 45 5.34 44.39 6.90
CA ASP A 45 5.20 44.19 5.45
C ASP A 45 6.55 44.03 4.72
N SER A 46 7.19 42.89 4.98
CA SER A 46 8.56 42.59 4.62
C SER A 46 8.75 41.15 4.15
N PHE A 47 7.65 40.42 3.94
CA PHE A 47 7.67 39.02 3.55
C PHE A 47 7.50 38.89 2.03
N SER A 48 8.46 38.24 1.39
CA SER A 48 8.46 37.99 -0.06
C SER A 48 8.32 36.49 -0.30
N VAL A 49 7.57 36.11 -1.34
CA VAL A 49 7.40 34.71 -1.77
C VAL A 49 8.04 34.54 -3.14
N PHE A 50 8.93 33.56 -3.26
CA PHE A 50 9.60 33.21 -4.52
C PHE A 50 8.92 31.98 -5.12
N GLU A 51 8.03 32.20 -6.09
CA GLU A 51 7.18 31.15 -6.68
C GLU A 51 8.00 29.99 -7.25
N ASP A 52 9.11 30.28 -7.93
CA ASP A 52 10.01 29.27 -8.54
C ASP A 52 10.59 28.25 -7.54
N THR A 53 10.74 28.67 -6.28
CA THR A 53 11.37 27.84 -5.23
C THR A 53 10.39 27.49 -4.13
N THR A 54 9.16 28.02 -4.16
CA THR A 54 8.15 27.92 -3.09
C THR A 54 8.62 28.41 -1.71
N VAL A 55 9.70 29.21 -1.68
CA VAL A 55 10.32 29.70 -0.44
C VAL A 55 9.81 31.11 -0.14
N GLY A 56 9.50 31.35 1.13
CA GLY A 56 9.26 32.67 1.68
C GLY A 56 10.47 33.21 2.41
N LEU A 57 10.62 34.53 2.40
CA LEU A 57 11.70 35.24 3.08
C LEU A 57 11.18 36.52 3.74
N CYS A 58 11.48 36.70 5.02
CA CYS A 58 11.27 37.95 5.72
C CYS A 58 12.55 38.79 5.70
N HIS A 59 12.45 40.04 5.25
CA HIS A 59 13.56 40.99 5.19
C HIS A 59 13.42 42.13 6.22
N CYS A 60 12.70 41.90 7.32
CA CYS A 60 12.40 42.98 8.26
C CYS A 60 13.69 43.53 8.89
N LYS A 61 13.91 44.83 8.70
CA LYS A 61 14.93 45.65 9.37
C LYS A 61 14.34 46.88 10.04
N SER A 62 13.05 46.85 10.35
CA SER A 62 12.33 47.98 10.93
C SER A 62 12.66 48.11 12.43
N GLY A 63 13.29 49.21 12.82
CA GLY A 63 13.65 49.49 14.22
C GLY A 63 14.55 48.41 14.81
N SER A 64 14.08 47.71 15.85
CA SER A 64 14.77 46.59 16.51
C SER A 64 14.37 45.21 15.98
N CYS A 65 13.44 45.12 15.02
CA CYS A 65 13.02 43.83 14.46
C CYS A 65 14.12 43.26 13.54
N THR A 66 14.54 42.02 13.80
CA THR A 66 15.57 41.29 13.03
C THR A 66 15.03 40.00 12.43
N CYS A 67 13.71 39.93 12.19
CA CYS A 67 13.08 38.76 11.61
C CYS A 67 13.66 38.46 10.22
N SER A 68 14.35 37.32 10.12
CA SER A 68 15.09 36.86 8.95
C SER A 68 14.64 35.47 8.52
N PHE A 69 13.38 35.15 8.78
CA PHE A 69 12.81 33.84 8.44
C PHE A 69 13.01 33.54 6.96
N LYS A 70 13.46 32.31 6.66
CA LYS A 70 13.55 31.75 5.32
C LYS A 70 13.08 30.31 5.33
N GLY A 71 12.11 29.97 4.49
CA GLY A 71 11.64 28.59 4.38
C GLY A 71 10.33 28.43 3.63
N ASP A 72 9.89 27.18 3.52
CA ASP A 72 8.63 26.77 2.90
C ASP A 72 7.44 26.84 3.89
N ILE A 73 6.29 26.30 3.47
CA ILE A 73 5.06 26.26 4.28
C ILE A 73 5.27 25.53 5.61
N PHE A 74 6.06 24.43 5.61
CA PHE A 74 6.29 23.63 6.81
C PHE A 74 7.18 24.37 7.80
N SER A 75 8.24 24.99 7.29
CA SER A 75 9.15 25.82 8.07
C SER A 75 8.42 26.99 8.71
N LEU A 76 7.53 27.65 7.96
CA LEU A 76 6.73 28.77 8.47
C LEU A 76 5.72 28.31 9.52
N TYR A 77 5.06 27.17 9.30
CA TYR A 77 4.15 26.58 10.28
C TYR A 77 4.85 26.29 11.61
N LEU A 78 6.04 25.68 11.57
CA LEU A 78 6.82 25.39 12.78
C LEU A 78 7.33 26.64 13.48
N ALA A 79 7.76 27.65 12.72
CA ALA A 79 8.18 28.93 13.28
C ALA A 79 7.04 29.64 14.02
N LYS A 80 5.81 29.57 13.48
CA LYS A 80 4.61 30.12 14.12
C LYS A 80 4.12 29.27 15.31
N ASN A 81 4.44 27.97 15.30
CA ASN A 81 4.00 26.99 16.29
C ASN A 81 5.19 26.24 16.91
N PRO A 82 6.06 26.89 17.71
CA PRO A 82 7.35 26.33 18.13
C PRO A 82 7.25 25.07 19.03
N LYS A 83 6.07 24.79 19.59
CA LYS A 83 5.81 23.57 20.39
C LYS A 83 5.38 22.37 19.54
N LYS A 84 5.09 22.56 18.25
CA LYS A 84 4.63 21.51 17.33
C LYS A 84 5.79 20.80 16.67
N LYS A 85 5.59 19.54 16.32
CA LYS A 85 6.56 18.73 15.58
C LYS A 85 6.31 18.83 14.08
N PHE A 86 7.30 18.46 13.28
CA PHE A 86 7.17 18.41 11.82
C PHE A 86 5.99 17.54 11.36
N THR A 87 5.73 16.42 12.04
CA THR A 87 4.54 15.56 11.78
C THR A 87 3.21 16.29 11.98
N ASP A 88 3.14 17.26 12.89
CA ASP A 88 1.93 18.07 13.09
C ASP A 88 1.71 19.02 11.92
N ALA A 89 2.79 19.58 11.37
CA ALA A 89 2.74 20.42 10.17
C ALA A 89 2.24 19.61 8.96
N ILE A 90 2.76 18.40 8.80
CA ILE A 90 2.33 17.48 7.74
C ILE A 90 0.83 17.16 7.87
N LYS A 91 0.35 16.76 9.05
CA LYS A 91 -1.07 16.49 9.29
C LYS A 91 -1.96 17.70 9.00
N TYR A 92 -1.52 18.88 9.43
CA TYR A 92 -2.23 20.14 9.19
C TYR A 92 -2.39 20.42 7.70
N PHE A 93 -1.30 20.34 6.92
CA PHE A 93 -1.38 20.62 5.49
C PHE A 93 -2.08 19.49 4.72
N SER A 94 -1.94 18.23 5.14
CA SER A 94 -2.72 17.12 4.60
C SER A 94 -4.23 17.38 4.67
N SER A 95 -4.75 17.87 5.80
CA SER A 95 -6.18 18.19 5.90
C SER A 95 -6.59 19.36 5.03
N LYS A 96 -5.71 20.36 4.83
CA LYS A 96 -5.96 21.50 3.95
C LYS A 96 -6.14 21.11 2.48
N VAL A 97 -5.45 20.05 2.03
CA VAL A 97 -5.54 19.54 0.65
C VAL A 97 -6.33 18.24 0.52
N ASN A 98 -7.12 17.88 1.55
CA ASN A 98 -7.93 16.65 1.59
C ASN A 98 -7.12 15.38 1.27
N ILE A 99 -5.90 15.28 1.80
CA ILE A 99 -5.08 14.06 1.77
C ILE A 99 -5.28 13.32 3.10
N ASP A 100 -5.65 12.05 3.04
CA ASP A 100 -5.68 11.19 4.23
C ASP A 100 -4.24 10.82 4.64
N TYR A 101 -3.76 11.49 5.69
CA TYR A 101 -2.42 11.30 6.24
C TYR A 101 -2.16 9.87 6.72
N ILE A 102 -3.14 9.22 7.33
CA ILE A 102 -2.97 7.87 7.89
C ILE A 102 -2.92 6.88 6.73
N GLU A 103 -3.87 6.99 5.79
CA GLU A 103 -3.94 6.12 4.62
C GLU A 103 -2.65 6.21 3.79
N GLU A 104 -2.13 7.41 3.52
CA GLU A 104 -0.90 7.59 2.73
C GLU A 104 0.36 7.07 3.43
N LEU A 105 0.45 7.19 4.76
CA LEU A 105 1.57 6.62 5.52
C LEU A 105 1.52 5.10 5.58
N GLU A 106 0.33 4.54 5.63
CA GLU A 106 0.14 3.09 5.67
C GLU A 106 0.05 2.48 4.27
N LEU A 107 -0.11 3.28 3.22
CA LEU A 107 -0.38 2.84 1.84
C LEU A 107 0.61 1.76 1.38
N THR A 108 1.91 1.95 1.61
CA THR A 108 2.94 0.99 1.18
C THR A 108 2.89 -0.32 1.98
N LYS A 109 2.61 -0.26 3.29
CA LYS A 109 2.48 -1.44 4.15
C LYS A 109 1.18 -2.19 3.87
N ASN A 110 0.08 -1.45 3.73
CA ASN A 110 -1.24 -1.95 3.37
C ASN A 110 -1.23 -2.56 1.97
N LEU A 111 -0.54 -1.95 1.00
CA LEU A 111 -0.39 -2.48 -0.35
C LEU A 111 0.33 -3.83 -0.35
N LYS A 112 1.49 -3.94 0.33
CA LYS A 112 2.24 -5.21 0.39
C LYS A 112 1.38 -6.32 1.00
N TRP A 113 0.71 -6.03 2.10
CA TRP A 113 -0.15 -7.00 2.78
C TRP A 113 -1.36 -7.38 1.91
N GLN A 114 -2.02 -6.42 1.26
CA GLN A 114 -3.16 -6.68 0.35
C GLN A 114 -2.77 -7.55 -0.84
N LEU A 115 -1.59 -7.31 -1.42
CA LEU A 115 -1.07 -8.12 -2.54
C LEU A 115 -0.75 -9.56 -2.11
N ASP A 116 -0.13 -9.73 -0.93
CA ASP A 116 0.14 -11.05 -0.35
C ASP A 116 -1.17 -11.80 -0.03
N TYR A 117 -2.13 -11.10 0.56
CA TYR A 117 -3.45 -11.64 0.87
C TYR A 117 -4.19 -12.09 -0.40
N LEU A 118 -4.21 -11.26 -1.46
CA LEU A 118 -4.78 -11.66 -2.77
C LEU A 118 -4.09 -12.88 -3.36
N ALA A 119 -2.76 -13.00 -3.22
CA ALA A 119 -2.03 -14.18 -3.66
C ALA A 119 -2.48 -15.44 -2.91
N LYS A 120 -2.61 -15.37 -1.58
CA LYS A 120 -3.10 -16.48 -0.75
C LYS A 120 -4.54 -16.86 -1.10
N CYS A 121 -5.43 -15.89 -1.32
CA CYS A 121 -6.80 -16.18 -1.74
C CYS A 121 -6.85 -16.92 -3.08
N ARG A 122 -6.03 -16.54 -4.07
CA ARG A 122 -5.94 -17.27 -5.35
C ARG A 122 -5.54 -18.72 -5.15
N GLN A 123 -4.53 -18.96 -4.32
CA GLN A 123 -4.05 -20.32 -4.06
C GLN A 123 -5.08 -21.14 -3.28
N TYR A 124 -5.73 -20.54 -2.27
CA TYR A 124 -6.83 -21.15 -1.51
C TYR A 124 -7.96 -21.62 -2.43
N LEU A 125 -8.41 -20.74 -3.34
CA LEU A 125 -9.48 -21.06 -4.29
C LEU A 125 -9.07 -22.19 -5.24
N ALA A 126 -7.84 -22.17 -5.73
CA ALA A 126 -7.32 -23.22 -6.59
C ALA A 126 -7.19 -24.57 -5.86
N PHE A 127 -6.69 -24.56 -4.62
CA PHE A 127 -6.48 -25.77 -3.83
C PHE A 127 -7.78 -26.51 -3.52
N TYR A 128 -8.84 -25.78 -3.13
CA TYR A 128 -10.15 -26.36 -2.86
C TYR A 128 -11.08 -26.41 -4.08
N ASN A 129 -10.60 -26.02 -5.26
CA ASN A 129 -11.37 -25.92 -6.50
C ASN A 129 -12.69 -25.14 -6.34
N LEU A 130 -12.61 -24.00 -5.65
CA LEU A 130 -13.75 -23.14 -5.34
C LEU A 130 -13.99 -22.10 -6.44
N ASN A 131 -15.26 -21.82 -6.72
CA ASN A 131 -15.62 -20.80 -7.68
C ASN A 131 -15.71 -19.43 -7.01
N ALA A 132 -14.91 -18.47 -7.48
CA ALA A 132 -14.95 -17.11 -6.95
C ALA A 132 -16.28 -16.38 -7.23
N SER A 133 -17.14 -16.89 -8.13
CA SER A 133 -18.49 -16.37 -8.31
C SER A 133 -19.34 -16.50 -7.06
N ASP A 134 -19.13 -17.57 -6.30
CA ASP A 134 -19.94 -17.88 -5.12
C ASP A 134 -19.63 -16.90 -3.98
N ILE A 135 -18.37 -16.50 -3.86
CA ILE A 135 -17.90 -15.44 -2.95
C ILE A 135 -18.55 -14.12 -3.30
N MET A 136 -18.58 -13.75 -4.59
CA MET A 136 -19.04 -12.42 -4.97
C MET A 136 -20.56 -12.28 -5.05
N LYS A 137 -21.31 -13.37 -5.00
CA LYS A 137 -22.76 -13.39 -5.27
C LYS A 137 -23.54 -12.36 -4.44
N ASN A 138 -23.13 -12.13 -3.19
CA ASN A 138 -23.74 -11.18 -2.27
C ASN A 138 -23.18 -9.74 -2.38
N PHE A 139 -22.10 -9.54 -3.15
CA PHE A 139 -21.39 -8.27 -3.29
C PHE A 139 -21.45 -7.70 -4.72
N THR A 140 -22.29 -8.30 -5.58
CA THR A 140 -22.58 -7.74 -6.90
C THR A 140 -23.36 -6.44 -6.76
N SER A 141 -23.27 -5.57 -7.77
CA SER A 141 -24.02 -4.30 -7.82
C SER A 141 -25.54 -4.45 -7.77
N ILE A 142 -26.07 -5.66 -7.92
CA ILE A 142 -27.51 -5.96 -7.86
C ILE A 142 -27.93 -6.45 -6.47
N ASN A 143 -27.03 -7.13 -5.75
CA ASN A 143 -27.36 -7.84 -4.50
C ASN A 143 -26.74 -7.21 -3.24
N CYS A 144 -25.87 -6.20 -3.39
CA CYS A 144 -25.21 -5.56 -2.26
C CYS A 144 -26.00 -4.32 -1.83
N GLU A 145 -26.57 -4.35 -0.61
CA GLU A 145 -27.32 -3.22 -0.03
C GLU A 145 -26.42 -2.00 0.27
N ASN A 146 -25.10 -2.21 0.38
CA ASN A 146 -24.14 -1.15 0.58
C ASN A 146 -23.36 -0.87 -0.72
N GLU A 147 -23.71 0.24 -1.39
CA GLU A 147 -23.09 0.67 -2.66
C GLU A 147 -21.57 0.85 -2.54
N ASP A 148 -21.04 1.13 -1.35
CA ASP A 148 -19.60 1.25 -1.14
C ASP A 148 -18.86 -0.09 -1.28
N PHE A 149 -19.55 -1.21 -1.06
CA PHE A 149 -19.03 -2.57 -1.25
C PHE A 149 -19.48 -3.22 -2.56
N ALA A 150 -20.40 -2.60 -3.30
CA ALA A 150 -20.82 -3.08 -4.60
C ALA A 150 -19.67 -3.09 -5.59
N VAL A 151 -19.37 -4.26 -6.15
CA VAL A 151 -18.27 -4.44 -7.11
C VAL A 151 -18.78 -5.12 -8.38
N ASN A 152 -18.42 -4.55 -9.53
CA ASN A 152 -18.66 -5.17 -10.82
C ASN A 152 -17.83 -6.46 -10.96
N SER A 153 -18.47 -7.55 -11.40
CA SER A 153 -17.85 -8.87 -11.54
C SER A 153 -16.59 -8.86 -12.39
N LYS A 154 -16.59 -8.20 -13.55
CA LYS A 154 -15.41 -8.12 -14.42
C LYS A 154 -14.22 -7.51 -13.68
N ARG A 155 -14.47 -6.45 -12.90
CA ARG A 155 -13.42 -5.78 -12.14
C ARG A 155 -12.96 -6.60 -10.94
N PHE A 156 -13.85 -7.30 -10.23
CA PHE A 156 -13.48 -8.25 -9.17
C PHE A 156 -12.52 -9.32 -9.69
N TYR A 157 -12.87 -9.97 -10.79
CA TYR A 157 -12.02 -10.99 -11.40
C TYR A 157 -10.70 -10.42 -11.94
N SER A 158 -10.72 -9.19 -12.46
CA SER A 158 -9.50 -8.51 -12.89
C SER A 158 -8.51 -8.37 -11.73
N VAL A 159 -8.97 -7.83 -10.60
CA VAL A 159 -8.14 -7.67 -9.39
C VAL A 159 -7.68 -9.01 -8.85
N LEU A 160 -8.59 -10.00 -8.76
CA LEU A 160 -8.24 -11.34 -8.29
C LEU A 160 -7.16 -11.99 -9.16
N LYS A 161 -7.16 -11.74 -10.48
CA LYS A 161 -6.12 -12.21 -11.41
C LYS A 161 -4.83 -11.38 -11.37
N GLY A 162 -4.78 -10.30 -10.59
CA GLY A 162 -3.61 -9.43 -10.44
C GLY A 162 -3.60 -8.21 -11.36
N ASN A 163 -4.65 -8.01 -12.17
CA ASN A 163 -4.79 -6.82 -13.00
C ASN A 163 -5.45 -5.69 -12.19
N ILE A 164 -4.62 -4.95 -11.46
CA ILE A 164 -5.02 -3.91 -10.51
C ILE A 164 -4.96 -2.54 -11.19
N GLU A 165 -6.12 -1.97 -11.50
CA GLU A 165 -6.25 -0.64 -12.12
C GLU A 165 -6.21 0.50 -11.09
N SER A 166 -6.65 0.26 -9.85
CA SER A 166 -6.64 1.25 -8.77
C SER A 166 -6.56 0.62 -7.38
N TYR A 167 -5.93 1.33 -6.43
CA TYR A 167 -5.83 0.91 -5.04
C TYR A 167 -7.20 0.79 -4.36
N SER A 168 -8.07 1.79 -4.54
CA SER A 168 -9.43 1.76 -3.99
C SER A 168 -10.21 0.51 -4.42
N MET A 169 -10.09 0.12 -5.70
CA MET A 169 -10.75 -1.09 -6.18
C MET A 169 -10.14 -2.37 -5.60
N MET A 170 -8.82 -2.41 -5.48
CA MET A 170 -8.14 -3.53 -4.83
C MET A 170 -8.57 -3.66 -3.37
N TYR A 171 -8.62 -2.56 -2.63
CA TYR A 171 -9.06 -2.52 -1.24
C TYR A 171 -10.49 -3.09 -1.09
N LYS A 172 -11.43 -2.65 -1.93
CA LYS A 172 -12.81 -3.19 -1.93
C LYS A 172 -12.84 -4.69 -2.15
N VAL A 173 -12.11 -5.19 -3.15
CA VAL A 173 -12.03 -6.63 -3.46
C VAL A 173 -11.39 -7.41 -2.31
N VAL A 174 -10.33 -6.89 -1.69
CA VAL A 174 -9.72 -7.51 -0.51
C VAL A 174 -10.71 -7.58 0.64
N THR A 175 -11.47 -6.52 0.90
CA THR A 175 -12.45 -6.52 1.98
C THR A 175 -13.55 -7.55 1.76
N ILE A 176 -14.06 -7.69 0.52
CA ILE A 176 -15.02 -8.76 0.15
C ILE A 176 -14.39 -10.15 0.35
N LEU A 177 -13.13 -10.33 -0.04
CA LEU A 177 -12.46 -11.61 0.14
C LEU A 177 -12.27 -11.94 1.61
N ARG A 178 -12.03 -10.95 2.48
CA ARG A 178 -11.87 -11.17 3.93
C ARG A 178 -13.15 -11.56 4.64
N THR A 179 -14.31 -11.10 4.18
CA THR A 179 -15.57 -11.52 4.78
C THR A 179 -15.83 -13.00 4.53
N GLU A 180 -15.36 -13.55 3.39
CA GLU A 180 -15.61 -14.93 3.00
C GLU A 180 -14.42 -15.88 3.29
N ILE A 181 -13.19 -15.40 3.11
CA ILE A 181 -11.93 -16.13 3.29
C ILE A 181 -11.14 -15.47 4.43
N THR A 182 -11.52 -15.76 5.66
CA THR A 182 -10.86 -15.18 6.83
C THR A 182 -9.39 -15.63 6.95
N ASP A 183 -8.61 -14.90 7.75
CA ASP A 183 -7.21 -15.22 7.99
C ASP A 183 -7.06 -16.64 8.59
N GLU A 184 -8.00 -17.09 9.43
CA GLU A 184 -8.01 -18.46 9.97
C GLU A 184 -8.23 -19.53 8.88
N LYS A 185 -9.05 -19.24 7.86
CA LYS A 185 -9.24 -20.16 6.72
C LYS A 185 -7.96 -20.30 5.92
N LEU A 186 -7.21 -19.20 5.75
CA LEU A 186 -5.91 -19.22 5.07
C LEU A 186 -4.85 -19.99 5.89
N GLU A 187 -4.81 -19.82 7.21
CA GLU A 187 -3.91 -20.60 8.07
C GLU A 187 -4.22 -22.11 8.01
N ARG A 188 -5.51 -22.47 7.98
CA ARG A 188 -5.92 -23.85 7.82
C ARG A 188 -5.52 -24.41 6.46
N TYR A 189 -5.70 -23.63 5.39
CA TYR A 189 -5.24 -23.98 4.06
C TYR A 189 -3.73 -24.27 4.02
N GLU A 190 -2.90 -23.43 4.64
CA GLU A 190 -1.46 -23.69 4.66
C GLU A 190 -1.12 -25.02 5.36
N LYS A 191 -1.80 -25.35 6.47
CA LYS A 191 -1.64 -26.64 7.13
C LYS A 191 -2.06 -27.82 6.25
N ASP A 192 -3.18 -27.68 5.55
CA ASP A 192 -3.70 -28.71 4.64
C ASP A 192 -2.79 -28.88 3.42
N ARG A 193 -2.28 -27.79 2.85
CA ARG A 193 -1.33 -27.80 1.73
C ARG A 193 -0.03 -28.50 2.11
N ILE A 194 0.59 -28.12 3.23
CA ILE A 194 1.83 -28.76 3.71
C ILE A 194 1.63 -30.27 3.93
N ARG A 195 0.49 -30.67 4.47
CA ARG A 195 0.16 -32.10 4.65
C ARG A 195 0.00 -32.82 3.31
N ASN A 196 -0.65 -32.20 2.35
CA ASN A 196 -0.85 -32.78 1.01
C ASN A 196 0.48 -32.93 0.27
N ASP A 197 1.33 -31.90 0.32
CA ASP A 197 2.69 -31.92 -0.25
C ASP A 197 3.52 -33.07 0.37
N TYR A 198 3.48 -33.21 1.70
CA TYR A 198 4.16 -34.32 2.40
C TYR A 198 3.67 -35.71 1.96
N HIS A 199 2.36 -35.90 1.83
CA HIS A 199 1.81 -37.17 1.36
C HIS A 199 2.18 -37.47 -0.09
N ASN A 200 2.17 -36.45 -0.96
CA ASN A 200 2.58 -36.62 -2.35
C ASN A 200 4.05 -37.04 -2.45
N ASP A 201 4.93 -36.47 -1.62
CA ASP A 201 6.34 -36.86 -1.57
C ASP A 201 6.53 -38.32 -1.11
N GLN A 202 5.79 -38.76 -0.09
CA GLN A 202 5.81 -40.16 0.34
C GLN A 202 5.33 -41.12 -0.76
N VAL A 203 4.24 -40.76 -1.44
CA VAL A 203 3.70 -41.56 -2.55
C VAL A 203 4.69 -41.64 -3.71
N ASN A 204 5.31 -40.51 -4.08
CA ASN A 204 6.35 -40.45 -5.11
C ASN A 204 7.56 -41.31 -4.73
N GLN A 205 7.98 -41.27 -3.47
CA GLN A 205 9.07 -42.10 -2.97
C GLN A 205 8.72 -43.60 -3.03
N TYR A 206 7.53 -44.00 -2.60
CA TYR A 206 7.05 -45.38 -2.69
C TYR A 206 7.06 -45.90 -4.14
N TYR A 207 6.56 -45.13 -5.10
CA TYR A 207 6.58 -45.55 -6.51
C TYR A 207 8.00 -45.65 -7.08
N LYS A 208 8.91 -44.77 -6.66
CA LYS A 208 10.34 -44.84 -7.02
C LYS A 208 10.98 -46.13 -6.50
N GLU A 209 10.76 -46.47 -5.24
CA GLU A 209 11.26 -47.70 -4.62
C GLU A 209 10.69 -48.96 -5.29
N ARG A 210 9.38 -48.96 -5.56
CA ARG A 210 8.71 -50.07 -6.27
C ARG A 210 9.27 -50.30 -7.68
N ASN A 211 9.58 -49.23 -8.41
CA ASN A 211 10.20 -49.34 -9.72
C ASN A 211 11.61 -49.95 -9.65
N THR A 212 12.41 -49.55 -8.65
CA THR A 212 13.73 -50.13 -8.40
C THR A 212 13.65 -51.62 -8.08
N ILE A 213 12.72 -52.04 -7.20
CA ILE A 213 12.51 -53.45 -6.86
C ILE A 213 12.12 -54.26 -8.10
N ASN A 214 11.21 -53.74 -8.93
CA ASN A 214 10.79 -54.42 -10.17
C ASN A 214 11.94 -54.57 -11.18
N ALA A 215 12.85 -53.60 -11.25
CA ALA A 215 14.03 -53.69 -12.10
C ALA A 215 14.97 -54.81 -11.62
N ILE A 216 15.26 -54.86 -10.31
CA ILE A 216 16.09 -55.91 -9.70
C ILE A 216 15.47 -57.29 -9.92
N LEU A 217 14.16 -57.44 -9.71
CA LEU A 217 13.47 -58.72 -9.95
C LEU A 217 13.56 -59.18 -11.41
N ARG A 218 13.54 -58.25 -12.38
CA ARG A 218 13.74 -58.57 -13.80
C ARG A 218 15.15 -59.08 -14.05
N GLU A 219 16.17 -58.41 -13.51
CA GLU A 219 17.56 -58.85 -13.65
C GLU A 219 17.80 -60.22 -13.01
N LEU A 220 17.33 -60.43 -11.77
CA LEU A 220 17.42 -61.71 -11.08
C LEU A 220 16.74 -62.84 -11.88
N ASN A 221 15.60 -62.56 -12.52
CA ASN A 221 14.94 -63.53 -13.41
C ASN A 221 15.76 -63.82 -14.67
N ILE A 222 16.45 -62.84 -15.24
CA ILE A 222 17.36 -63.04 -16.37
C ILE A 222 18.52 -63.93 -15.95
N TYR A 223 19.17 -63.63 -14.83
CA TYR A 223 20.26 -64.44 -14.29
C TYR A 223 19.80 -65.86 -13.95
N SER A 224 18.65 -66.03 -13.28
CA SER A 224 18.09 -67.35 -12.97
C SER A 224 17.83 -68.19 -14.24
N LYS A 225 17.30 -67.57 -15.31
CA LYS A 225 17.12 -68.24 -16.61
C LYS A 225 18.45 -68.61 -17.27
N TYR A 226 19.48 -67.77 -17.12
CA TYR A 226 20.81 -68.02 -17.67
C TYR A 226 21.47 -69.20 -16.96
N TYR A 227 21.46 -69.24 -15.63
CA TYR A 227 22.08 -70.31 -14.84
C TYR A 227 21.35 -71.66 -14.97
N LYS A 228 20.02 -71.67 -15.11
CA LYS A 228 19.25 -72.89 -15.43
C LYS A 228 19.62 -73.57 -16.75
N ARG A 229 20.45 -72.95 -17.61
CA ARG A 229 20.98 -73.58 -18.83
C ARG A 229 22.26 -74.39 -18.59
N PHE A 230 22.82 -74.34 -17.40
CA PHE A 230 24.07 -75.00 -17.02
C PHE A 230 23.88 -76.09 -15.95
N ASP A 231 22.64 -76.30 -15.48
CA ASP A 231 22.18 -77.48 -14.73
C ASP A 231 21.48 -78.46 -15.69
#